data_AF-A0A7L5UK62-F1
#
_entry.id   AF-A0A7L5UK62-F1
#
_cell.length_a   1.000
_cell.length_b   1.000
_cell.length_c   1.000
_cell.angle_alpha   90.00
_cell.angle_beta   90.00
_cell.angle_gamma   90.00
#
_symmetry.space_group_name_H-M   'P 1'
#
loop_
_entity.id
_entity.type
_entity.pdbx_description
1 polymer ?
#
loop_
_entity_poly.entity_id
_entity_poly.type
_entity_poly.pdbx_seq_one_letter_code
_entity_poly.pdbx_strand_id
1 'polypeptide(L)'
;MTLTPDEIANKQFDSKMRGFNPNEVKDFLRQVASTVADLAEQNRALSEQVKANEEKLKYFTDLKDSLNKSILVAQEAADKVKSNAKREAEIVVREAQKQATDIVSEANDKSNAVIENAASQTRRLTTETNDLKKQTRIFRQRLQVMLESQLEVVKSKDWDELLANDDLSQYDEIEKILGSRVDKVSNESVESTATNQSSQFDFAATQGEAHDPEMEVPAMPAAEEPTSQANEPESQTVVIFPDDADKPAD
;
A
#
# COMPACT_ATOMS: atom_id res chain seq x y z
N MET A 1 -24.33 -80.78 13.99
CA MET A 1 -24.04 -82.12 13.43
C MET A 1 -24.85 -83.15 14.20
N THR A 2 -25.34 -84.20 13.55
CA THR A 2 -26.23 -85.21 14.14
C THR A 2 -25.51 -86.38 14.80
N LEU A 3 -24.19 -86.52 14.61
CA LEU A 3 -23.34 -87.52 15.25
C LEU A 3 -21.96 -86.92 15.56
N THR A 4 -21.42 -87.20 16.76
CA THR A 4 -20.06 -86.78 17.17
C THR A 4 -19.01 -87.86 16.86
N PRO A 5 -17.71 -87.53 16.75
CA PRO A 5 -16.65 -88.53 16.59
C PRO A 5 -16.70 -89.64 17.64
N ASP A 6 -17.00 -89.28 18.89
CA ASP A 6 -17.13 -90.22 20.00
C ASP A 6 -18.34 -91.15 19.86
N GLU A 7 -19.46 -90.64 19.34
CA GLU A 7 -20.64 -91.44 19.04
C GLU A 7 -20.41 -92.42 17.88
N ILE A 8 -19.54 -92.07 16.93
CA ILE A 8 -19.14 -92.94 15.81
C ILE A 8 -18.22 -94.06 16.32
N ALA A 9 -17.23 -93.74 17.16
CA ALA A 9 -16.28 -94.72 17.70
C ALA A 9 -16.93 -95.74 18.66
N ASN A 10 -17.97 -95.33 19.39
CA ASN A 10 -18.66 -96.17 20.38
C ASN A 10 -19.96 -96.81 19.85
N LYS A 11 -20.27 -96.66 18.56
CA LYS A 11 -21.49 -97.23 17.98
C LYS A 11 -21.44 -98.76 18.01
N GLN A 12 -22.50 -99.38 18.53
CA GLN A 12 -22.68 -100.84 18.51
C GLN A 12 -23.73 -101.23 17.46
N PHE A 13 -23.52 -102.38 16.82
CA PHE A 13 -24.42 -102.96 15.82
C PHE A 13 -24.83 -104.37 16.22
N ASP A 14 -26.04 -104.78 15.86
CA ASP A 14 -26.54 -106.13 16.09
C ASP A 14 -25.80 -107.16 15.21
N SER A 15 -25.45 -108.32 15.80
CA SER A 15 -24.77 -109.41 15.09
C SER A 15 -25.77 -110.36 14.44
N LYS A 16 -25.60 -110.65 13.14
CA LYS A 16 -26.39 -111.64 12.38
C LYS A 16 -25.46 -112.72 11.83
N MET A 17 -25.96 -113.95 11.67
CA MET A 17 -25.22 -115.19 11.31
C MET A 17 -24.37 -115.10 10.01
N ARG A 18 -24.55 -114.06 9.20
CA ARG A 18 -23.83 -113.80 7.95
C ARG A 18 -23.43 -112.32 7.82
N GLY A 19 -22.93 -111.73 8.91
CA GLY A 19 -22.57 -110.31 9.02
C GLY A 19 -21.08 -110.01 8.87
N PHE A 20 -20.73 -108.72 8.91
CA PHE A 20 -19.35 -108.25 8.90
C PHE A 20 -18.61 -108.60 10.21
N ASN A 21 -17.28 -108.69 10.14
CA ASN A 21 -16.44 -108.96 11.30
C ASN A 21 -16.49 -107.77 12.28
N PRO A 22 -16.96 -107.96 13.54
CA PRO A 22 -17.10 -106.87 14.51
C PRO A 22 -15.79 -106.13 14.80
N ASN A 23 -14.64 -106.81 14.75
CA ASN A 23 -13.33 -106.21 15.04
C ASN A 23 -12.89 -105.27 13.90
N GLU A 24 -13.00 -105.71 12.65
CA GLU A 24 -12.66 -104.89 11.48
C GLU A 24 -13.58 -103.67 11.36
N VAL A 25 -14.88 -103.84 11.63
CA VAL A 25 -15.83 -102.72 11.66
C VAL A 25 -15.46 -101.72 12.75
N LYS A 26 -15.04 -102.18 13.93
CA LYS A 26 -14.64 -101.31 15.04
C LYS A 26 -13.36 -100.52 14.73
N ASP A 27 -12.39 -101.15 14.06
CA ASP A 27 -11.16 -100.47 13.63
C ASP A 27 -11.44 -99.44 12.53
N PHE A 28 -12.32 -99.76 11.57
CA PHE A 28 -12.78 -98.79 10.58
C PHE A 28 -13.55 -97.63 11.22
N LEU A 29 -14.45 -97.88 12.19
CA LEU A 29 -15.16 -96.83 12.92
C LEU A 29 -14.20 -95.90 13.68
N ARG A 30 -13.11 -96.41 14.26
CA ARG A 30 -12.08 -95.57 14.89
C ARG A 30 -11.37 -94.68 13.87
N GLN A 31 -11.04 -95.22 12.70
CA GLN A 31 -10.42 -94.44 11.63
C GLN A 31 -11.37 -93.35 11.11
N VAL A 32 -12.65 -93.69 10.88
CA VAL A 32 -13.68 -92.73 10.48
C VAL A 32 -13.88 -91.66 11.56
N ALA A 33 -13.96 -92.05 12.83
CA ALA A 33 -14.08 -91.11 13.94
C ALA A 33 -12.89 -90.13 13.99
N SER A 34 -11.66 -90.61 13.80
CA SER A 34 -10.46 -89.76 13.71
C SER A 34 -10.55 -88.78 12.54
N THR A 35 -10.89 -89.27 11.34
CA THR A 35 -11.01 -88.40 10.15
C THR A 35 -12.11 -87.37 10.31
N VAL A 36 -13.25 -87.73 10.92
CA VAL A 36 -14.34 -86.78 11.22
C VAL A 36 -13.91 -85.74 12.25
N ALA A 37 -13.12 -86.12 13.25
CA ALA A 37 -12.54 -85.18 14.21
C ALA A 37 -11.59 -84.18 13.53
N ASP A 38 -10.67 -84.67 12.69
CA ASP A 38 -9.74 -83.82 11.93
C ASP A 38 -10.49 -82.85 10.98
N LEU A 39 -11.52 -83.35 10.29
CA LEU A 39 -12.39 -82.54 9.43
C LEU A 39 -13.16 -81.49 10.24
N ALA A 40 -13.63 -81.82 11.43
CA ALA A 40 -14.34 -80.88 12.30
C ALA A 40 -13.40 -79.77 12.80
N GLU A 41 -12.17 -80.10 13.17
CA GLU A 41 -11.15 -79.13 13.56
C GLU A 41 -10.76 -78.22 12.40
N GLN A 42 -10.50 -78.78 11.22
CA GLN A 42 -10.21 -78.00 10.01
C GLN A 42 -11.38 -77.08 9.64
N ASN A 43 -12.62 -77.56 9.70
CA ASN A 43 -13.80 -76.76 9.42
C ASN A 43 -13.94 -75.60 10.43
N ARG A 44 -13.67 -75.86 11.71
CA ARG A 44 -13.64 -74.80 12.73
C ARG A 44 -12.56 -73.76 12.44
N ALA A 45 -11.33 -74.19 12.13
CA ALA A 45 -10.23 -73.28 11.81
C ALA A 45 -10.51 -72.46 10.54
N LEU A 46 -11.04 -73.09 9.49
CA LEU A 46 -11.49 -72.42 8.26
C LEU A 46 -12.61 -71.43 8.55
N SER A 47 -13.60 -71.80 9.36
CA SER A 47 -14.71 -70.91 9.74
C SER A 47 -14.23 -69.69 10.53
N GLU A 48 -13.28 -69.88 11.45
CA GLU A 48 -12.63 -68.77 12.18
C GLU A 48 -11.84 -67.86 11.23
N GLN A 49 -11.10 -68.41 10.26
CA GLN A 49 -10.40 -67.62 9.24
C GLN A 49 -11.36 -66.86 8.33
N VAL A 50 -12.45 -67.49 7.88
CA VAL A 50 -13.48 -66.85 7.06
C VAL A 50 -14.05 -65.67 7.83
N LYS A 51 -14.44 -65.87 9.09
CA LYS A 51 -14.97 -64.79 9.93
C LYS A 51 -13.96 -63.65 10.12
N ALA A 52 -12.69 -63.96 10.38
CA ALA A 52 -11.65 -62.95 10.52
C ALA A 52 -11.41 -62.16 9.20
N ASN A 53 -11.51 -62.83 8.05
CA ASN A 53 -11.37 -62.19 6.74
C ASN A 53 -12.60 -61.34 6.39
N GLU A 54 -13.81 -61.77 6.75
CA GLU A 54 -15.04 -60.99 6.60
C GLU A 54 -14.98 -59.70 7.44
N GLU A 55 -14.48 -59.78 8.68
CA GLU A 55 -14.28 -58.61 9.54
C GLU A 55 -13.27 -57.62 8.94
N LYS A 56 -12.14 -58.11 8.40
CA LYS A 56 -11.16 -57.27 7.68
C LYS A 56 -11.76 -56.64 6.43
N LEU A 57 -12.54 -57.41 5.65
CA LEU A 57 -13.18 -56.91 4.44
C LEU A 57 -14.17 -55.78 4.78
N LYS A 58 -14.94 -55.95 5.85
CA LYS A 58 -15.83 -54.90 6.36
C LYS A 58 -15.04 -53.64 6.75
N TYR A 59 -13.95 -53.78 7.51
CA TYR A 59 -13.09 -52.67 7.86
C TYR A 59 -12.55 -51.92 6.63
N PHE A 60 -12.05 -52.65 5.61
CA PHE A 60 -11.57 -52.02 4.38
C PHE A 60 -12.68 -51.36 3.58
N THR A 61 -13.89 -51.92 3.59
CA THR A 61 -15.05 -51.32 2.93
C THR A 61 -15.45 -50.02 3.63
N ASP A 62 -15.54 -50.02 4.95
CA ASP A 62 -15.85 -48.82 5.75
C ASP A 62 -14.76 -47.75 5.57
N LEU A 63 -13.48 -48.16 5.52
CA LEU A 63 -12.36 -47.27 5.26
C LEU A 63 -12.43 -46.65 3.86
N LYS A 64 -12.76 -47.45 2.83
CA LYS A 64 -12.94 -46.98 1.45
C LYS A 64 -14.07 -45.94 1.38
N ASP A 65 -15.17 -46.21 2.06
CA ASP A 65 -16.33 -45.31 2.05
C ASP A 65 -16.04 -44.01 2.82
N SER A 66 -15.32 -44.09 3.94
CA SER A 66 -14.83 -42.91 4.66
C SER A 66 -13.89 -42.08 3.79
N LEU A 67 -12.91 -42.72 3.14
CA LEU A 67 -11.96 -42.06 2.25
C LEU A 67 -12.67 -41.36 1.08
N ASN A 68 -13.62 -42.04 0.43
CA ASN A 68 -14.41 -41.45 -0.65
C ASN A 68 -15.20 -40.22 -0.19
N LYS A 69 -15.80 -40.26 1.02
CA LYS A 69 -16.48 -39.11 1.61
C LYS A 69 -15.49 -37.97 1.88
N SER A 70 -14.31 -38.26 2.44
CA SER A 70 -13.28 -37.25 2.67
C SER A 70 -12.81 -36.60 1.37
N ILE A 71 -12.62 -37.37 0.30
CA ILE A 71 -12.26 -36.83 -1.02
C ILE A 71 -13.36 -35.91 -1.55
N LEU A 72 -14.62 -36.31 -1.43
CA LEU A 72 -15.74 -35.49 -1.89
C LEU A 72 -15.84 -34.16 -1.12
N VAL A 73 -15.68 -34.20 0.20
CA VAL A 73 -15.65 -32.99 1.03
C VAL A 73 -14.45 -32.11 0.67
N ALA A 74 -13.28 -32.70 0.43
CA ALA A 74 -12.09 -31.96 0.01
C ALA A 74 -12.30 -31.29 -1.36
N GLN A 75 -12.95 -31.97 -2.31
CA GLN A 75 -13.31 -31.41 -3.61
C GLN A 75 -14.29 -30.24 -3.45
N GLU A 76 -15.36 -30.41 -2.66
CA GLU A 76 -16.32 -29.33 -2.39
C GLU A 76 -15.66 -28.13 -1.71
N ALA A 77 -14.76 -28.37 -0.75
CA ALA A 77 -13.98 -27.31 -0.12
C ALA A 77 -13.07 -26.60 -1.11
N ALA A 78 -12.38 -27.34 -1.99
CA ALA A 78 -11.54 -26.77 -3.04
C ALA A 78 -12.35 -25.92 -4.02
N ASP A 79 -13.51 -26.40 -4.46
CA ASP A 79 -14.41 -25.66 -5.34
C ASP A 79 -14.97 -24.40 -4.68
N LYS A 80 -15.30 -24.48 -3.38
CA LYS A 80 -15.73 -23.32 -2.60
C LYS A 80 -14.63 -22.27 -2.48
N VAL A 81 -13.40 -22.69 -2.17
CA VAL A 81 -12.22 -21.80 -2.13
C VAL A 81 -11.99 -21.16 -3.49
N LYS A 82 -12.02 -21.94 -4.58
CA LYS A 82 -11.86 -21.44 -5.94
C LYS A 82 -12.95 -20.42 -6.33
N SER A 83 -14.20 -20.70 -6.01
CA SER A 83 -15.34 -19.80 -6.28
C SER A 83 -15.24 -18.51 -5.48
N ASN A 84 -14.84 -18.60 -4.20
CA ASN A 84 -14.63 -17.43 -3.35
C ASN A 84 -13.47 -16.58 -3.86
N ALA A 85 -12.32 -17.18 -4.14
CA ALA A 85 -11.15 -16.48 -4.67
C ALA A 85 -11.47 -15.79 -6.01
N LYS A 86 -12.24 -16.45 -6.89
CA LYS A 86 -12.68 -15.83 -8.14
C LYS A 86 -13.59 -14.61 -7.90
N ARG A 87 -14.57 -14.73 -7.01
CA ARG A 87 -15.48 -13.61 -6.67
C ARG A 87 -14.71 -12.45 -6.04
N GLU A 88 -13.78 -12.75 -5.14
CA GLU A 88 -12.93 -11.75 -4.49
C GLU A 88 -12.03 -11.06 -5.50
N ALA A 89 -11.40 -11.81 -6.41
CA ALA A 89 -10.63 -11.23 -7.52
C ALA A 89 -11.48 -10.30 -8.40
N GLU A 90 -12.72 -10.70 -8.73
CA GLU A 90 -13.64 -9.84 -9.50
C GLU A 90 -14.01 -8.55 -8.74
N ILE A 91 -14.18 -8.61 -7.42
CA ILE A 91 -14.43 -7.44 -6.57
C ILE A 91 -13.21 -6.53 -6.58
N VAL A 92 -12.02 -7.07 -6.32
CA VAL A 92 -10.75 -6.32 -6.30
C VAL A 92 -10.52 -5.63 -7.64
N VAL A 93 -10.71 -6.33 -8.76
CA VAL A 93 -10.55 -5.74 -10.10
C VAL A 93 -11.55 -4.60 -10.31
N ARG A 94 -12.82 -4.79 -9.93
CA ARG A 94 -13.84 -3.74 -10.08
C ARG A 94 -13.54 -2.53 -9.20
N GLU A 95 -13.09 -2.75 -7.98
CA GLU A 95 -12.70 -1.69 -7.05
C GLU A 95 -11.48 -0.93 -7.56
N ALA A 96 -10.45 -1.63 -8.03
CA ALA A 96 -9.26 -1.02 -8.62
C ALA A 96 -9.61 -0.19 -9.86
N GLN A 97 -10.50 -0.70 -10.73
CA GLN A 97 -11.00 0.05 -11.88
C GLN A 97 -11.76 1.31 -11.48
N LYS A 98 -12.61 1.22 -10.44
CA LYS A 98 -13.31 2.37 -9.90
C LYS A 98 -12.33 3.41 -9.34
N GLN A 99 -11.40 2.99 -8.48
CA GLN A 99 -10.38 3.88 -7.91
C GLN A 99 -9.54 4.53 -9.00
N ALA A 100 -9.12 3.79 -10.02
CA ALA A 100 -8.38 4.35 -11.15
C ALA A 100 -9.21 5.40 -11.91
N THR A 101 -10.51 5.14 -12.13
CA THR A 101 -11.42 6.09 -12.77
C THR A 101 -11.59 7.34 -11.93
N ASP A 102 -11.78 7.18 -10.61
CA ASP A 102 -11.93 8.29 -9.67
C ASP A 102 -10.67 9.16 -9.64
N ILE A 103 -9.47 8.56 -9.58
CA ILE A 103 -8.19 9.27 -9.63
C ILE A 103 -8.05 10.06 -10.94
N VAL A 104 -8.38 9.44 -12.08
CA VAL A 104 -8.29 10.12 -13.39
C VAL A 104 -9.30 11.26 -13.47
N SER A 105 -10.52 11.08 -12.97
CA SER A 105 -11.52 12.16 -12.91
C SER A 105 -11.02 13.32 -12.05
N GLU A 106 -10.56 13.04 -10.83
CA GLU A 106 -10.06 14.07 -9.91
C GLU A 106 -8.84 14.81 -10.47
N ALA A 107 -7.93 14.08 -11.14
CA ALA A 107 -6.77 14.68 -11.80
C ALA A 107 -7.19 15.61 -12.95
N ASN A 108 -8.18 15.22 -13.75
CA ASN A 108 -8.73 16.07 -14.81
C ASN A 108 -9.42 17.32 -14.23
N ASP A 109 -10.21 17.17 -13.17
CA ASP A 109 -10.89 18.29 -12.52
C ASP A 109 -9.89 19.29 -11.94
N LYS A 110 -8.85 18.80 -11.26
CA LYS A 110 -7.75 19.65 -10.76
C LYS A 110 -7.00 20.33 -11.90
N SER A 111 -6.70 19.61 -12.98
CA SER A 111 -6.03 20.17 -14.16
C SER A 111 -6.85 21.31 -14.77
N ASN A 112 -8.15 21.10 -14.97
CA ASN A 112 -9.06 22.11 -15.49
C ASN A 112 -9.13 23.33 -14.57
N ALA A 113 -9.20 23.12 -13.25
CA ALA A 113 -9.19 24.21 -12.27
C ALA A 113 -7.89 25.03 -12.32
N VAL A 114 -6.73 24.38 -12.47
CA VAL A 114 -5.43 25.06 -12.61
C VAL A 114 -5.40 25.87 -13.90
N ILE A 115 -5.86 25.32 -15.03
CA ILE A 115 -5.92 26.02 -16.31
C ILE A 115 -6.83 27.25 -16.21
N GLU A 116 -8.01 27.11 -15.59
CA GLU A 116 -8.93 28.22 -15.38
C GLU A 116 -8.32 29.31 -14.51
N ASN A 117 -7.69 28.93 -13.40
CA ASN A 117 -7.02 29.87 -12.50
C ASN A 117 -5.89 30.61 -13.23
N ALA A 118 -5.00 29.89 -13.92
CA ALA A 118 -3.92 30.47 -14.70
C ALA A 118 -4.43 31.41 -15.81
N ALA A 119 -5.51 31.04 -16.50
CA ALA A 119 -6.15 31.89 -17.50
C ALA A 119 -6.71 33.18 -16.87
N SER A 120 -7.37 33.08 -15.73
CA SER A 120 -7.90 34.25 -15.00
C SER A 120 -6.79 35.20 -14.54
N GLN A 121 -5.70 34.65 -13.98
CA GLN A 121 -4.53 35.41 -13.56
C GLN A 121 -3.85 36.09 -14.74
N THR A 122 -3.68 35.38 -15.86
CA THR A 122 -3.08 35.94 -17.08
C THR A 122 -3.92 37.12 -17.61
N ARG A 123 -5.25 36.99 -17.63
CA ARG A 123 -6.14 38.09 -18.03
C ARG A 123 -6.01 39.31 -17.11
N ARG A 124 -5.92 39.07 -15.79
CA ARG A 124 -5.72 40.12 -14.80
C ARG A 124 -4.37 40.82 -14.98
N LEU A 125 -3.27 40.06 -15.03
CA LEU A 125 -1.92 40.58 -15.25
C LEU A 125 -1.81 41.34 -16.57
N THR A 126 -2.45 40.86 -17.63
CA THR A 126 -2.50 41.56 -18.93
C THR A 126 -3.20 42.91 -18.79
N THR A 127 -4.30 42.96 -18.05
CA THR A 127 -5.06 44.20 -17.80
C THR A 127 -4.23 45.18 -16.97
N GLU A 128 -3.65 44.73 -15.86
CA GLU A 128 -2.77 45.54 -15.00
C GLU A 128 -1.55 46.06 -15.76
N THR A 129 -0.92 45.22 -16.58
CA THR A 129 0.22 45.62 -17.45
C THR A 129 -0.19 46.70 -18.45
N ASN A 130 -1.37 46.55 -19.08
CA ASN A 130 -1.87 47.54 -20.01
C ASN A 130 -2.21 48.86 -19.33
N ASP A 131 -2.77 48.82 -18.11
CA ASP A 131 -3.03 50.02 -17.33
C ASP A 131 -1.74 50.74 -16.93
N LEU A 132 -0.75 50.01 -16.40
CA LEU A 132 0.56 50.55 -16.06
C LEU A 132 1.25 51.19 -17.26
N LYS A 133 1.18 50.57 -18.45
CA LYS A 133 1.69 51.16 -19.70
C LYS A 133 0.99 52.48 -20.04
N LYS A 134 -0.34 52.57 -19.87
CA LYS A 134 -1.08 53.82 -20.08
C LYS A 134 -0.66 54.88 -19.08
N GLN A 135 -0.59 54.55 -17.79
CA GLN A 135 -0.16 55.46 -16.73
C GLN A 135 1.26 55.97 -16.99
N THR A 136 2.18 55.10 -17.42
CA THR A 136 3.56 55.45 -17.76
C THR A 136 3.61 56.42 -18.96
N ARG A 137 2.81 56.17 -20.00
CA ARG A 137 2.71 57.07 -21.16
C ARG A 137 2.21 58.45 -20.74
N ILE A 138 1.17 58.52 -19.90
CA ILE A 138 0.62 59.78 -19.39
C ILE A 138 1.64 60.50 -18.51
N PHE A 139 2.32 59.79 -17.60
CA PHE A 139 3.36 60.35 -16.75
C PHE A 139 4.51 60.94 -17.57
N ARG A 140 4.99 60.21 -18.59
CA ARG A 140 6.01 60.70 -19.52
C ARG A 140 5.59 62.00 -20.21
N GLN A 141 4.35 62.07 -20.71
CA GLN A 141 3.83 63.29 -21.34
C GLN A 141 3.77 64.46 -20.37
N ARG A 142 3.30 64.24 -19.13
CA ARG A 142 3.27 65.26 -18.09
C ARG A 142 4.66 65.76 -17.72
N LEU A 143 5.62 64.84 -17.57
CA LEU A 143 7.01 65.17 -17.28
C LEU A 143 7.64 65.99 -18.41
N GLN A 144 7.38 65.61 -19.66
CA GLN A 144 7.86 66.35 -20.82
C GLN A 144 7.33 67.78 -20.83
N VAL A 145 6.01 67.97 -20.67
CA VAL A 145 5.39 69.32 -20.62
C VAL A 145 5.93 70.14 -19.44
N MET A 146 6.13 69.51 -18.28
CA MET A 146 6.72 70.18 -17.11
C MET A 146 8.15 70.65 -17.41
N LEU A 147 8.99 69.80 -18.00
CA LEU A 147 10.36 70.16 -18.36
C LEU A 147 10.42 71.20 -19.48
N GLU A 148 9.55 71.12 -20.49
CA GLU A 148 9.42 72.13 -21.54
C GLU A 148 9.04 73.49 -20.94
N SER A 149 8.10 73.52 -19.98
CA SER A 149 7.74 74.74 -19.25
C SER A 149 8.90 75.30 -18.43
N GLN A 150 9.62 74.47 -17.67
CA GLN A 150 10.80 74.90 -16.91
C GLN A 150 11.91 75.42 -17.83
N LEU A 151 12.10 74.78 -18.98
CA LEU A 151 13.10 75.17 -19.97
C LEU A 151 12.71 76.47 -20.69
N GLU A 152 11.42 76.70 -20.94
CA GLU A 152 10.91 77.98 -21.44
C GLU A 152 11.13 79.09 -20.42
N VAL A 153 10.90 78.83 -19.12
CA VAL A 153 11.22 79.79 -18.04
C VAL A 153 12.71 80.11 -18.03
N VAL A 154 13.61 79.13 -18.16
CA VAL A 154 15.06 79.37 -18.20
C VAL A 154 15.49 80.12 -19.47
N LYS A 155 14.81 79.89 -20.59
CA LYS A 155 15.07 80.59 -21.86
C LYS A 155 14.33 81.92 -21.97
N SER A 156 13.51 82.30 -20.98
CA SER A 156 12.77 83.55 -21.05
C SER A 156 13.74 84.72 -20.99
N LYS A 157 13.39 85.79 -21.71
CA LYS A 157 14.16 87.05 -21.71
C LYS A 157 14.24 87.71 -20.33
N ASP A 158 13.45 87.25 -19.37
CA ASP A 158 13.51 87.71 -17.98
C ASP A 158 14.87 87.36 -17.37
N TRP A 159 15.47 86.21 -17.71
CA TRP A 159 16.83 85.89 -17.29
C TRP A 159 17.88 86.73 -18.00
N ASP A 160 17.71 87.00 -19.30
CA ASP A 160 18.61 87.89 -20.04
C ASP A 160 18.58 89.33 -19.47
N GLU A 161 17.41 89.80 -19.05
CA GLU A 161 17.23 91.13 -18.44
C GLU A 161 17.77 91.19 -17.00
N LEU A 162 17.58 90.12 -16.21
CA LEU A 162 18.16 90.00 -14.87
C LEU A 162 19.69 89.89 -14.90
N LEU A 163 20.26 89.20 -15.89
CA LEU A 163 21.72 89.03 -16.05
C LEU A 163 22.38 90.20 -16.78
N ALA A 164 21.65 91.01 -17.55
CA ALA A 164 22.18 92.21 -18.18
C ALA A 164 22.51 93.32 -17.18
N ASN A 165 21.86 93.31 -16.01
CA ASN A 165 22.15 94.24 -14.91
C ASN A 165 23.18 93.63 -13.95
N ASP A 166 24.43 93.51 -14.38
CA ASP A 166 25.56 93.08 -13.54
C ASP A 166 26.06 94.25 -12.66
N ASP A 167 25.15 94.92 -11.93
CA ASP A 167 25.55 95.94 -10.95
C ASP A 167 25.94 95.25 -9.63
N LEU A 168 27.18 94.75 -9.61
CA LEU A 168 27.84 94.11 -8.47
C LEU A 168 27.97 95.01 -7.23
N SER A 169 27.51 96.26 -7.29
CA SER A 169 27.63 97.24 -6.21
C SER A 169 26.55 97.13 -5.12
N GLN A 170 25.52 96.29 -5.29
CA GLN A 170 24.44 96.10 -4.32
C GLN A 170 24.68 94.98 -3.29
N TYR A 171 25.84 94.30 -3.32
CA TYR A 171 26.18 93.24 -2.35
C TYR A 171 26.61 93.77 -0.97
N ASP A 172 27.13 94.99 -0.86
CA ASP A 172 27.50 95.60 0.42
C ASP A 172 26.28 95.83 1.34
N GLU A 173 25.10 95.97 0.76
CA GLU A 173 23.85 96.15 1.51
C GLU A 173 23.31 94.82 2.07
N ILE A 174 23.69 93.70 1.45
CA ILE A 174 23.32 92.35 1.85
C ILE A 174 24.17 91.89 3.07
N GLU A 175 25.45 92.26 3.15
CA GLU A 175 26.30 91.96 4.31
C GLU A 175 25.79 92.62 5.60
N LYS A 176 25.26 93.84 5.49
CA LYS A 176 24.68 94.60 6.61
C LYS A 176 23.36 94.01 7.12
N ILE A 177 22.59 93.41 6.22
CA ILE A 177 21.32 92.73 6.54
C ILE A 177 21.58 91.33 7.13
N LEU A 178 22.60 90.61 6.66
CA LEU A 178 22.99 89.30 7.21
C LEU A 178 23.65 89.44 8.59
N GLY A 179 24.56 90.39 8.78
CA GLY A 179 25.20 90.63 10.09
C GLY A 179 24.20 90.99 11.19
N SER A 180 23.14 91.72 10.85
CA SER A 180 22.08 92.10 11.81
C SER A 180 21.03 91.01 12.08
N ARG A 181 20.95 89.98 11.23
CA ARG A 181 20.05 88.83 11.44
C ARG A 181 20.74 87.65 12.14
N VAL A 182 22.05 87.48 12.03
CA VAL A 182 22.76 86.38 12.70
C VAL A 182 22.74 86.55 14.23
N ASP A 183 22.89 87.77 14.74
CA ASP A 183 22.82 88.05 16.18
C ASP A 183 21.40 88.04 16.77
N LYS A 184 20.36 87.98 15.94
CA LYS A 184 18.95 87.90 16.37
C LYS A 184 18.39 86.48 16.46
N VAL A 185 19.13 85.46 16.02
CA VAL A 185 18.68 84.05 15.99
C VAL A 185 19.35 83.21 17.10
N SER A 186 20.25 83.78 17.90
CA SER A 186 20.94 83.04 18.98
C SER A 186 20.11 82.84 20.27
N ASN A 187 18.84 83.29 20.32
CA ASN A 187 17.99 83.18 21.52
C ASN A 187 16.60 82.53 21.29
N GLU A 188 16.36 81.88 20.15
CA GLU A 188 15.24 80.93 20.01
C GLU A 188 15.79 79.51 19.92
N SER A 189 15.96 78.89 21.09
CA SER A 189 16.13 77.45 21.20
C SER A 189 14.89 76.76 20.60
N VAL A 190 15.08 76.02 19.52
CA VAL A 190 14.11 75.05 19.02
C VAL A 190 13.95 73.92 20.04
N GLU A 191 12.98 74.08 20.94
CA GLU A 191 12.45 73.02 21.79
C GLU A 191 11.79 71.96 20.91
N SER A 192 12.40 70.77 20.84
CA SER A 192 11.78 69.61 20.21
C SER A 192 10.80 68.96 21.18
N THR A 193 9.53 69.37 21.14
CA THR A 193 8.48 68.70 21.92
C THR A 193 8.10 67.38 21.25
N ALA A 194 8.46 66.26 21.88
CA ALA A 194 7.98 64.94 21.47
C ALA A 194 6.47 64.82 21.76
N THR A 195 5.63 64.97 20.74
CA THR A 195 4.22 64.61 20.83
C THR A 195 4.07 63.11 20.59
N ASN A 196 3.95 62.38 21.70
CA ASN A 196 3.51 61.00 21.74
C ASN A 196 1.97 60.98 21.73
N GLN A 197 1.36 60.64 20.60
CA GLN A 197 -0.02 60.16 20.55
C GLN A 197 -0.10 58.91 19.69
N SER A 198 0.04 57.80 20.39
CA SER A 198 -0.51 56.50 20.03
C SER A 198 -2.00 56.62 19.69
N SER A 199 -2.36 56.28 18.46
CA SER A 199 -3.70 55.82 18.09
C SER A 199 -3.56 54.54 17.29
N GLN A 200 -3.85 53.47 18.00
CA GLN A 200 -3.85 52.08 17.64
C GLN A 200 -4.75 51.82 16.42
N PHE A 201 -4.16 51.27 15.35
CA PHE A 201 -4.87 50.51 14.33
C PHE A 201 -4.18 49.16 14.20
N ASP A 202 -4.89 48.12 14.61
CA ASP A 202 -4.46 46.73 14.59
C ASP A 202 -4.24 46.26 13.14
N PHE A 203 -2.97 46.09 12.78
CA PHE A 203 -2.58 45.20 11.69
C PHE A 203 -2.05 43.93 12.36
N ALA A 204 -2.86 42.88 12.38
CA ALA A 204 -2.42 41.54 12.73
C ALA A 204 -1.43 41.05 11.66
N ALA A 205 -0.17 41.44 11.80
CA ALA A 205 0.96 40.77 11.19
C ALA A 205 1.36 39.61 12.11
N THR A 206 1.07 38.40 11.66
CA THR A 206 1.63 37.18 12.23
C THR A 206 3.15 37.28 12.17
N GLN A 207 3.80 37.39 13.33
CA GLN A 207 5.23 37.23 13.47
C GLN A 207 5.59 35.79 13.11
N GLY A 208 6.31 35.63 12.00
CA GLY A 208 7.17 34.48 11.79
C GLY A 208 8.46 34.72 12.56
N GLU A 209 8.59 34.09 13.71
CA GLU A 209 9.88 33.90 14.37
C GLU A 209 10.81 33.15 13.42
N ALA A 210 11.91 33.79 13.08
CA ALA A 210 13.09 33.15 12.55
C ALA A 210 13.68 32.28 13.66
N HIS A 211 13.27 31.01 13.69
CA HIS A 211 14.01 29.95 14.34
C HIS A 211 15.02 29.43 13.32
N ASP A 212 16.30 29.59 13.62
CA ASP A 212 17.42 28.96 12.92
C ASP A 212 17.36 27.45 13.25
N PRO A 213 17.05 26.53 12.32
CA PRO A 213 17.27 25.13 12.55
C PRO A 213 18.69 24.80 12.08
N GLU A 214 19.51 24.34 13.02
CA GLU A 214 20.72 23.60 12.71
C GLU A 214 20.46 22.60 11.56
N MET A 215 21.43 22.52 10.65
CA MET A 215 21.54 21.42 9.69
C MET A 215 21.68 20.10 10.45
N GLU A 216 20.56 19.47 10.80
CA GLU A 216 20.47 18.03 11.02
C GLU A 216 19.80 17.40 9.80
N VAL A 217 20.61 16.70 9.02
CA VAL A 217 20.19 15.71 8.03
C VAL A 217 19.26 14.69 8.69
N PRO A 218 17.98 14.56 8.30
CA PRO A 218 17.16 13.47 8.78
C PRO A 218 17.58 12.21 8.01
N ALA A 219 18.24 11.31 8.71
CA ALA A 219 18.45 9.94 8.27
C ALA A 219 17.09 9.30 7.94
N MET A 220 17.07 8.59 6.82
CA MET A 220 15.98 7.72 6.39
C MET A 220 15.55 6.79 7.53
N PRO A 221 14.25 6.44 7.66
CA PRO A 221 13.87 5.31 8.49
C PRO A 221 14.51 4.06 7.89
N ALA A 222 15.49 3.51 8.62
CA ALA A 222 16.00 2.18 8.33
C ALA A 222 14.81 1.22 8.35
N ALA A 223 14.69 0.44 7.28
CA ALA A 223 13.88 -0.75 7.26
C ALA A 223 14.24 -1.60 8.49
N GLU A 224 13.23 -1.98 9.27
CA GLU A 224 13.33 -3.19 10.09
C GLU A 224 13.44 -4.37 9.11
N GLU A 225 14.68 -4.70 8.75
CA GLU A 225 14.99 -6.06 8.33
C GLU A 225 14.75 -7.00 9.53
N PRO A 226 14.12 -8.16 9.32
CA PRO A 226 14.02 -9.16 10.35
C PRO A 226 15.42 -9.65 10.70
N THR A 227 15.72 -9.65 12.00
CA THR A 227 16.90 -10.28 12.59
C THR A 227 16.95 -11.76 12.20
N SER A 228 17.76 -12.09 11.19
CA SER A 228 18.30 -13.44 11.00
C SER A 228 19.37 -13.68 12.06
N GLN A 229 18.97 -14.31 13.16
CA GLN A 229 19.91 -15.11 13.94
C GLN A 229 20.27 -16.35 13.13
N ALA A 230 21.57 -16.49 12.87
CA ALA A 230 22.16 -17.73 12.42
C ALA A 230 21.84 -18.85 13.43
N ASN A 231 21.11 -19.85 12.96
CA ASN A 231 21.15 -21.21 13.49
C ASN A 231 20.99 -22.14 12.29
N GLU A 232 22.12 -22.63 11.77
CA GLU A 232 22.16 -23.79 10.88
C GLU A 232 21.60 -25.00 11.63
N PRO A 233 20.75 -25.79 10.99
CA PRO A 233 21.25 -27.10 10.60
C PRO A 233 21.07 -27.32 9.10
N GLU A 234 22.17 -27.76 8.48
CA GLU A 234 22.22 -28.23 7.11
C GLU A 234 21.15 -29.29 6.83
N SER A 235 20.30 -29.02 5.84
CA SER A 235 19.75 -30.08 4.99
C SER A 235 19.60 -29.54 3.58
N GLN A 236 20.67 -29.68 2.80
CA GLN A 236 20.61 -29.53 1.35
C GLN A 236 19.61 -30.55 0.79
N THR A 237 18.46 -30.09 0.30
CA THR A 237 17.66 -30.86 -0.66
C THR A 237 18.15 -30.48 -2.05
N VAL A 238 19.05 -31.29 -2.60
CA VAL A 238 19.48 -31.19 -4.00
C VAL A 238 18.30 -31.60 -4.87
N VAL A 239 17.74 -30.66 -5.63
CA VAL A 239 16.82 -30.96 -6.73
C VAL A 239 17.67 -31.46 -7.90
N ILE A 240 17.76 -32.78 -8.06
CA ILE A 240 18.33 -33.42 -9.24
C ILE A 240 17.27 -33.35 -10.35
N PHE A 241 17.48 -32.52 -11.36
CA PHE A 241 16.80 -32.68 -12.63
C PHE A 241 17.45 -33.86 -13.36
N PRO A 242 16.70 -34.88 -13.81
CA PRO A 242 17.24 -35.89 -14.71
C PRO A 242 17.62 -35.19 -16.03
N ASP A 243 18.84 -35.48 -16.48
CA ASP A 243 19.40 -35.12 -17.79
C ASP A 243 18.36 -35.40 -18.91
N ASP A 244 17.94 -34.36 -19.62
CA ASP A 244 17.30 -34.49 -20.94
C ASP A 244 18.39 -34.87 -21.95
N ALA A 245 18.83 -36.12 -21.87
CA ALA A 245 19.49 -36.81 -22.98
C ALA A 245 18.41 -37.23 -23.97
N ASP A 246 18.08 -36.35 -24.92
CA ASP A 246 17.73 -36.74 -26.30
C ASP A 246 17.52 -35.49 -27.17
N LYS A 247 18.60 -35.04 -27.80
CA LYS A 247 18.53 -34.32 -29.08
C LYS A 247 18.92 -35.31 -30.18
N PRO A 248 18.02 -35.68 -31.10
CA PRO A 248 18.44 -36.15 -32.41
C PRO A 248 18.82 -34.93 -33.27
N ALA A 249 20.02 -34.97 -33.81
CA ALA A 249 20.44 -34.09 -34.90
C ALA A 249 19.83 -34.60 -36.21
N ASP A 250 19.05 -33.76 -36.87
CA ASP A 250 18.94 -33.70 -38.34
C ASP A 250 18.56 -32.26 -38.74
#